data_AF-A0A8T6I499-F1
#
_entry.id   AF-A0A8T6I499-F1
#
_cell.length_a   1.000
_cell.length_b   1.000
_cell.length_c   1.000
_cell.angle_alpha   90.00
_cell.angle_beta   90.00
_cell.angle_gamma   90.00
#
_symmetry.space_group_name_H-M   'P 1'
#
loop_
_entity.id
_entity.type
_entity.pdbx_description
1 polymer ?
#
loop_
_entity_poly.entity_id
_entity_poly.type
_entity_poly.pdbx_seq_one_letter_code
_entity_poly.pdbx_strand_id
1 'polypeptide(L)'
;RGTIDLLLTDADERRVVVDVKWGSEPYREREMQAGRHLQLATYAWLQRSAEGRDDWPYPAYYIVTTGNVVAPDRSVFPNAVVAPPETGESVAALWQRAEVTHGWRRAQLDRGLVEVPADGTEPDERSRPPEDGLGTPEGPDRFDDFRLLTGIDPAQ
;
A
#
# COMPACT_ATOMS: atom_id res chain seq x y z
N ARG A 1 -8.42 3.39 13.16
CA ARG A 1 -9.10 2.08 13.22
C ARG A 1 -9.38 1.65 11.79
N GLY A 2 -9.06 0.41 11.42
CA GLY A 2 -9.36 -0.17 10.11
C GLY A 2 -10.03 -1.53 10.28
N THR A 3 -10.56 -2.08 9.20
CA THR A 3 -11.20 -3.41 9.16
C THR A 3 -10.61 -4.18 7.99
N ILE A 4 -10.17 -5.41 8.25
CA ILE A 4 -9.75 -6.34 7.21
C ILE A 4 -11.01 -6.88 6.53
N ASP A 5 -11.08 -6.84 5.19
CA ASP A 5 -12.26 -7.31 4.46
C ASP A 5 -12.45 -8.82 4.65
N LEU A 6 -11.39 -9.59 4.38
CA LEU A 6 -11.39 -11.05 4.50
C LEU A 6 -10.07 -11.55 5.10
N LEU A 7 -10.18 -12.41 6.11
CA LEU A 7 -9.08 -13.18 6.67
C LEU A 7 -9.41 -14.66 6.47
N LEU A 8 -8.57 -15.36 5.71
CA LEU A 8 -8.76 -16.77 5.37
C LEU A 8 -7.64 -17.62 5.96
N THR A 9 -7.83 -18.93 5.92
CA THR A 9 -6.81 -19.92 6.27
C THR A 9 -6.85 -21.03 5.24
N ASP A 10 -5.70 -21.31 4.63
CA ASP A 10 -5.60 -22.38 3.64
C ASP A 10 -5.51 -23.76 4.31
N ALA A 11 -5.43 -24.82 3.50
CA ALA A 11 -5.35 -26.19 3.98
C ALA A 11 -4.02 -26.51 4.71
N ASP A 12 -2.99 -25.70 4.49
CA ASP A 12 -1.68 -25.79 5.15
C ASP A 12 -1.60 -24.88 6.39
N GLU A 13 -2.74 -24.41 6.90
CA GLU A 13 -2.88 -23.48 8.02
C GLU A 13 -2.23 -22.10 7.80
N ARG A 14 -1.91 -21.71 6.56
CA ARG A 14 -1.39 -20.37 6.27
C ARG A 14 -2.50 -19.35 6.33
N ARG A 15 -2.24 -18.23 7.01
CA ARG A 15 -3.14 -17.07 7.03
C ARG A 15 -3.07 -16.32 5.71
N VAL A 16 -4.21 -15.84 5.26
CA VAL A 16 -4.34 -15.07 4.02
C VAL A 16 -5.14 -13.81 4.31
N VAL A 17 -4.60 -12.66 3.96
CA VAL A 17 -5.32 -11.38 4.01
C VAL A 17 -5.78 -11.03 2.60
N VAL A 18 -7.09 -10.88 2.43
CA VAL A 18 -7.69 -10.53 1.14
C VAL A 18 -8.43 -9.20 1.26
N ASP A 19 -8.07 -8.27 0.40
CA ASP A 19 -8.74 -6.98 0.25
C ASP A 19 -9.68 -7.04 -0.97
N VAL A 20 -10.95 -6.71 -0.75
CA VAL A 20 -12.01 -6.87 -1.75
C VAL A 20 -12.19 -5.56 -2.48
N LYS A 21 -11.95 -5.58 -3.79
CA LYS A 21 -12.14 -4.41 -4.66
C LYS A 21 -13.27 -4.65 -5.65
N TRP A 22 -14.10 -3.63 -5.85
CA TRP A 22 -15.20 -3.72 -6.81
C TRP A 22 -14.70 -4.01 -8.23
N GLY A 23 -13.62 -3.34 -8.66
CA GLY A 23 -13.03 -3.53 -9.98
C GLY A 23 -11.58 -3.05 -10.06
N SER A 24 -11.14 -2.72 -11.29
CA SER A 24 -9.78 -2.22 -11.59
C SER A 24 -8.66 -3.25 -11.38
N GLU A 25 -8.87 -4.49 -11.85
CA GLU A 25 -7.86 -5.56 -11.82
C GLU A 25 -6.48 -5.11 -12.35
N PRO A 26 -6.34 -4.45 -13.53
CA PRO A 26 -5.03 -4.03 -14.01
C PRO A 26 -4.34 -2.99 -13.11
N TYR A 27 -5.12 -2.21 -12.35
CA TYR A 27 -4.55 -1.28 -11.38
C TYR A 27 -4.00 -2.02 -10.15
N ARG A 28 -4.70 -3.07 -9.69
CA ARG A 28 -4.26 -3.89 -8.55
C ARG A 28 -3.05 -4.76 -8.89
N GLU A 29 -2.98 -5.27 -10.11
CA GLU A 29 -1.77 -5.93 -10.63
C GLU A 29 -0.57 -4.98 -10.58
N ARG A 30 -0.69 -3.77 -11.16
CA ARG A 30 0.39 -2.76 -11.15
C ARG A 30 0.75 -2.29 -9.75
N GLU A 31 -0.23 -2.16 -8.86
CA GLU A 31 0.00 -1.79 -7.47
C GLU A 31 0.78 -2.88 -6.72
N MET A 32 0.47 -4.16 -6.98
CA MET A 32 1.18 -5.28 -6.40
C MET A 32 2.61 -5.39 -6.96
N GLN A 33 2.74 -5.34 -8.29
CA GLN A 33 4.03 -5.33 -9.02
C GLN A 33 4.94 -4.19 -8.56
N ALA A 34 4.39 -2.99 -8.36
CA ALA A 34 5.18 -1.86 -7.89
C ALA A 34 5.46 -1.87 -6.38
N GLY A 35 5.03 -2.91 -5.65
CA GLY A 35 5.20 -2.97 -4.20
C GLY A 35 4.48 -1.82 -3.47
N ARG A 36 3.30 -1.40 -3.93
CA ARG A 36 2.53 -0.29 -3.34
C ARG A 36 1.26 -0.73 -2.63
N HIS A 37 1.08 -2.03 -2.41
CA HIS A 37 -0.09 -2.63 -1.76
C HIS A 37 -0.04 -2.47 -0.22
N LEU A 38 0.15 -1.23 0.26
CA LEU A 38 0.38 -0.92 1.68
C LEU A 38 -0.78 -1.32 2.59
N GLN A 39 -2.02 -1.27 2.10
CA GLN A 39 -3.19 -1.73 2.86
C GLN A 39 -3.07 -3.22 3.22
N LEU A 40 -2.71 -4.07 2.25
CA LEU A 40 -2.48 -5.49 2.48
C LEU A 40 -1.29 -5.74 3.42
N ALA A 41 -0.18 -4.98 3.26
CA ALA A 41 0.97 -5.07 4.16
C ALA A 41 0.60 -4.70 5.61
N THR A 42 -0.23 -3.66 5.78
CA THR A 42 -0.74 -3.22 7.09
C THR A 42 -1.58 -4.32 7.75
N TYR A 43 -2.47 -4.96 6.97
CA TYR A 43 -3.30 -6.05 7.47
C TYR A 43 -2.48 -7.28 7.85
N ALA A 44 -1.50 -7.65 7.02
CA ALA A 44 -0.58 -8.73 7.31
C ALA A 44 0.20 -8.47 8.61
N TRP A 45 0.71 -7.25 8.80
CA TRP A 45 1.43 -6.87 10.02
C TRP A 45 0.52 -6.89 11.26
N LEU A 46 -0.69 -6.33 11.19
CA LEU A 46 -1.65 -6.32 12.30
C LEU A 46 -2.00 -7.74 12.74
N GLN A 47 -2.28 -8.61 11.79
CA GLN A 47 -2.65 -10.00 12.05
C GLN A 47 -1.48 -10.78 12.65
N ARG A 48 -0.29 -10.66 12.08
CA ARG A 48 0.94 -11.27 12.60
C ARG A 48 1.21 -10.83 14.04
N SER A 49 1.09 -9.53 14.32
CA SER A 49 1.35 -8.94 15.63
C SER A 49 0.30 -9.34 16.67
N ALA A 50 -0.98 -9.40 16.29
CA ALA A 50 -2.06 -9.79 17.18
C ALA A 50 -2.01 -11.28 17.58
N GLU A 51 -1.58 -12.16 16.67
CA GLU A 51 -1.49 -13.60 16.92
C GLU A 51 -0.11 -14.03 17.45
N GLY A 52 0.88 -13.13 17.52
CA GLY A 52 2.25 -13.45 17.95
C GLY A 52 2.94 -14.47 17.02
N ARG A 53 2.62 -14.44 15.71
CA ARG A 53 3.16 -15.36 14.72
C ARG A 53 4.43 -14.79 14.07
N ASP A 54 5.30 -15.67 13.59
CA ASP A 54 6.51 -15.27 12.88
C ASP A 54 6.27 -15.08 11.38
N ASP A 55 5.37 -15.85 10.80
CA ASP A 55 5.04 -15.80 9.38
C ASP A 55 4.09 -14.65 9.03
N TRP A 56 4.28 -14.12 7.82
CA TRP A 56 3.45 -13.05 7.29
C TRP A 56 2.27 -13.64 6.53
N PRO A 57 1.03 -13.19 6.83
CA PRO A 57 -0.14 -13.59 6.05
C PRO A 57 0.03 -13.31 4.56
N TYR A 58 -0.43 -14.23 3.73
CA TYR A 58 -0.37 -14.14 2.28
C TYR A 58 -1.26 -12.99 1.78
N PRO A 59 -0.72 -12.01 1.02
CA PRO A 59 -1.50 -10.88 0.53
C PRO A 59 -2.18 -11.18 -0.81
N ALA A 60 -3.46 -10.87 -0.93
CA ALA A 60 -4.17 -10.95 -2.22
C ALA A 60 -5.28 -9.91 -2.36
N TYR A 61 -5.63 -9.57 -3.60
CA TYR A 61 -6.86 -8.85 -3.92
C TYR A 61 -7.90 -9.80 -4.49
N TYR A 62 -9.17 -9.60 -4.14
CA TYR A 62 -10.29 -10.20 -4.87
C TYR A 62 -11.05 -9.13 -5.63
N ILE A 63 -11.21 -9.31 -6.94
CA ILE A 63 -11.85 -8.35 -7.83
C ILE A 63 -13.27 -8.80 -8.14
N VAL A 64 -14.27 -8.08 -7.64
CA VAL A 64 -15.69 -8.49 -7.73
C VAL A 64 -16.17 -8.54 -9.18
N THR A 65 -15.82 -7.57 -10.03
CA THR A 65 -16.29 -7.51 -11.43
C THR A 65 -15.75 -8.63 -12.31
N THR A 66 -14.59 -9.20 -12.00
CA THR A 66 -13.97 -10.28 -12.81
C THR A 66 -14.03 -11.64 -12.12
N GLY A 67 -14.21 -11.66 -10.80
CA GLY A 67 -14.12 -12.87 -9.97
C GLY A 67 -12.69 -13.37 -9.77
N ASN A 68 -11.68 -12.62 -10.23
CA ASN A 68 -10.29 -13.03 -10.16
C ASN A 68 -9.65 -12.68 -8.81
N VAL A 69 -8.65 -13.48 -8.44
CA VAL A 69 -7.72 -13.17 -7.36
C VAL A 69 -6.41 -12.68 -7.96
N VAL A 70 -5.95 -11.50 -7.55
CA VAL A 70 -4.62 -10.99 -7.90
C VAL A 70 -3.68 -11.25 -6.73
N ALA A 71 -2.56 -11.92 -6.99
CA ALA A 71 -1.65 -12.41 -5.95
C ALA A 71 -0.18 -12.43 -6.44
N PRO A 72 0.82 -12.43 -5.54
CA PRO A 72 2.23 -12.44 -5.95
C PRO A 72 2.63 -13.74 -6.65
N ASP A 73 1.95 -14.84 -6.36
CA ASP A 73 2.19 -16.15 -6.95
C ASP A 73 0.92 -17.03 -6.91
N ARG A 74 1.06 -18.35 -7.13
CA ARG A 74 -0.03 -19.33 -7.11
C ARG A 74 0.05 -20.32 -5.95
N SER A 75 0.84 -20.02 -4.91
CA SER A 75 1.06 -20.93 -3.79
C SER A 75 -0.20 -21.17 -2.95
N VAL A 76 -1.08 -20.16 -2.86
CA VAL A 76 -2.37 -20.23 -2.13
C VAL A 76 -3.56 -20.32 -3.09
N PHE A 77 -3.52 -19.58 -4.20
CA PHE A 77 -4.61 -19.52 -5.17
C PHE A 77 -4.14 -20.04 -6.54
N PRO A 78 -4.45 -21.30 -6.91
CA PRO A 78 -3.93 -21.92 -8.14
C PRO A 78 -4.29 -21.19 -9.43
N ASN A 79 -5.43 -20.49 -9.43
CA ASN A 79 -5.95 -19.76 -10.59
C ASN A 79 -5.71 -18.23 -10.49
N ALA A 80 -4.82 -17.78 -9.61
CA ALA A 80 -4.55 -16.36 -9.47
C ALA A 80 -3.97 -15.74 -10.75
N VAL A 81 -4.34 -14.47 -10.95
CA VAL A 81 -3.61 -13.52 -11.79
C VAL A 81 -2.34 -13.14 -11.03
N VAL A 82 -1.20 -13.52 -11.60
CA VAL A 82 0.10 -13.45 -10.93
C VAL A 82 0.74 -12.08 -11.18
N ALA A 83 0.96 -11.34 -10.10
CA ALA A 83 1.50 -9.98 -10.11
C ALA A 83 2.63 -9.83 -9.07
N PRO A 84 3.78 -10.50 -9.26
CA PRO A 84 4.89 -10.45 -8.31
C PRO A 84 5.48 -9.04 -8.26
N PRO A 85 5.96 -8.57 -7.10
CA PRO A 85 6.72 -7.33 -7.00
C PRO A 85 7.94 -7.35 -7.96
N GLU A 86 8.11 -6.30 -8.76
CA GLU A 86 9.20 -6.17 -9.74
C GLU A 86 10.58 -6.20 -9.07
N THR A 87 10.65 -5.68 -7.85
CA THR A 87 11.85 -5.69 -7.00
C THR A 87 12.12 -7.05 -6.35
N GLY A 88 11.19 -8.01 -6.46
CA GLY A 88 11.21 -9.26 -5.68
C GLY A 88 10.98 -9.06 -4.18
N GLU A 89 10.56 -7.87 -3.78
CA GLU A 89 10.36 -7.50 -2.38
C GLU A 89 9.21 -8.29 -1.72
N SER A 90 9.39 -8.67 -0.46
CA SER A 90 8.34 -9.33 0.32
C SER A 90 7.38 -8.33 0.96
N VAL A 91 6.20 -8.79 1.38
CA VAL A 91 5.25 -7.96 2.16
C VAL A 91 5.87 -7.40 3.45
N ALA A 92 6.81 -8.13 4.05
CA ALA A 92 7.52 -7.71 5.25
C ALA A 92 8.47 -6.53 4.97
N ALA A 93 9.20 -6.60 3.87
CA ALA A 93 10.09 -5.52 3.45
C ALA A 93 9.29 -4.27 3.03
N LEU A 94 8.15 -4.45 2.35
CA LEU A 94 7.22 -3.35 2.08
C LEU A 94 6.76 -2.65 3.37
N TRP A 95 6.40 -3.42 4.40
CA TRP A 95 6.04 -2.86 5.70
C TRP A 95 7.20 -2.09 6.35
N GLN A 96 8.42 -2.65 6.31
CA GLN A 96 9.60 -1.98 6.84
C GLN A 96 9.83 -0.60 6.19
N ARG A 97 9.74 -0.53 4.86
CA ARG A 97 9.84 0.75 4.12
C ARG A 97 8.76 1.73 4.53
N ALA A 98 7.55 1.24 4.79
CA ALA A 98 6.44 2.05 5.28
C ALA A 98 6.72 2.60 6.68
N GLU A 99 7.32 1.81 7.59
CA GLU A 99 7.72 2.27 8.92
C GLU A 99 8.79 3.36 8.84
N VAL A 100 9.80 3.19 7.97
CA VAL A 100 10.83 4.20 7.70
C VAL A 100 10.21 5.50 7.22
N THR A 101 9.36 5.43 6.18
CA THR A 101 8.69 6.61 5.63
C THR A 101 7.75 7.27 6.63
N HIS A 102 7.01 6.48 7.42
CA HIS A 102 6.15 6.99 8.47
C HIS A 102 6.96 7.73 9.54
N GLY A 103 8.05 7.16 10.04
CA GLY A 103 8.92 7.81 11.02
C GLY A 103 9.49 9.13 10.49
N TRP A 104 9.96 9.14 9.24
CA TRP A 104 10.45 10.34 8.58
C TRP A 104 9.38 11.42 8.41
N ARG A 105 8.17 11.09 7.93
CA ARG A 105 7.07 12.06 7.82
C ARG A 105 6.57 12.53 9.18
N ARG A 106 6.48 11.64 10.18
CA ARG A 106 6.07 11.99 11.56
C ARG A 106 7.03 13.00 12.17
N ALA A 107 8.34 12.86 11.97
CA ALA A 107 9.34 13.81 12.45
C ALA A 107 9.21 15.22 11.83
N GLN A 108 8.67 15.32 10.60
CA GLN A 108 8.34 16.62 10.00
C GLN A 108 7.10 17.22 10.67
N LEU A 109 6.05 16.42 10.83
CA LEU A 109 4.80 16.84 11.48
C LEU A 109 5.03 17.28 12.94
N ASP A 110 5.93 16.61 13.67
CA ASP A 110 6.28 16.98 15.05
C ASP A 110 6.98 18.35 15.13
N ARG A 111 7.59 18.81 14.03
CA ARG A 111 8.17 20.15 13.90
C ARG A 111 7.18 21.18 13.32
N GLY A 112 5.91 20.79 13.13
CA GLY A 112 4.88 21.63 12.52
C GLY A 112 5.04 21.80 11.01
N LEU A 113 5.79 20.92 10.33
CA LEU A 113 5.95 20.93 8.88
C LEU A 113 4.91 20.01 8.24
N VAL A 114 4.13 20.54 7.31
CA VAL A 114 3.14 19.79 6.52
C VAL A 114 3.51 19.96 5.05
N GLU A 115 3.76 18.84 4.37
CA GLU A 115 3.97 18.84 2.92
C GLU A 115 2.63 18.98 2.21
N VAL A 116 2.56 19.90 1.25
CA VAL A 116 1.39 20.07 0.37
C VAL A 116 1.89 20.08 -1.08
N PRO A 117 1.75 18.97 -1.82
CA PRO A 117 2.12 18.93 -3.23
C PRO A 117 1.14 19.78 -4.03
N ALA A 118 1.60 20.94 -4.53
CA ALA A 118 0.79 21.86 -5.32
C ALA A 118 1.35 22.02 -6.73
N ASP A 119 0.48 22.26 -7.70
CA ASP A 119 0.89 22.55 -9.07
C ASP A 119 1.82 23.77 -9.11
N GLY A 120 2.89 23.67 -9.92
CA GLY A 120 3.91 24.72 -10.03
C GLY A 120 4.92 24.77 -8.88
N THR A 121 4.90 23.79 -7.97
CA THR A 121 5.95 23.62 -6.96
C THR A 121 6.90 22.48 -7.33
N GLU A 122 8.16 22.61 -6.95
CA GLU A 122 9.19 21.60 -7.17
C GLU A 122 9.55 20.94 -5.82
N PRO A 123 9.69 19.60 -5.78
CA PRO A 123 10.06 18.91 -4.55
C PRO A 123 11.49 19.28 -4.11
N ASP A 124 11.65 19.60 -2.83
CA ASP A 124 12.93 19.93 -2.22
C ASP A 124 13.50 18.72 -1.43
N GLU A 125 14.56 18.94 -0.65
CA GLU A 125 15.17 17.89 0.18
C GLU A 125 14.19 17.28 1.19
N ARG A 126 13.18 18.04 1.65
CA ARG A 126 12.16 17.60 2.61
C ARG A 126 11.02 16.85 1.96
N SER A 127 10.88 16.95 0.64
CA SER A 127 9.96 16.14 -0.16
C SER A 127 10.51 14.74 -0.46
N ARG A 128 11.82 14.51 -0.25
CA ARG A 128 12.50 13.26 -0.59
C ARG A 128 12.55 12.29 0.60
N PRO A 129 11.88 11.13 0.52
CA PRO A 129 11.96 10.12 1.56
C PRO A 129 13.38 9.52 1.63
N PRO A 130 13.74 8.87 2.76
CA PRO A 130 14.94 8.05 2.85
C PRO A 130 15.00 6.99 1.73
N GLU A 131 16.21 6.58 1.35
CA GLU A 131 16.44 5.59 0.27
C GLU A 131 15.75 4.25 0.54
N ASP A 132 15.69 3.85 1.81
CA ASP A 132 15.01 2.67 2.31
C ASP A 132 13.52 2.92 2.63
N GLY A 133 12.96 4.05 2.20
CA GLY A 133 11.55 4.39 2.33
C GLY A 133 10.70 3.98 1.13
N LEU A 134 9.39 4.20 1.25
CA LEU A 134 8.46 4.25 0.13
C LEU A 134 8.78 5.46 -0.76
N GLY A 135 8.76 5.25 -2.07
CA GLY A 135 8.86 6.35 -3.03
C GLY A 135 7.61 7.25 -3.01
N THR A 136 7.79 8.54 -3.28
CA THR A 136 6.69 9.48 -3.41
C THR A 136 6.04 9.32 -4.78
N PRO A 137 4.70 9.20 -4.89
CA PRO A 137 3.99 9.23 -6.17
C PRO A 137 4.28 10.56 -6.91
N GLU A 138 4.41 10.50 -8.23
CA GLU A 138 4.59 11.70 -9.05
C GLU A 138 3.25 12.43 -9.28
N GLY A 139 3.27 13.76 -9.15
CA GLY A 139 2.15 14.65 -9.47
C GLY A 139 1.18 14.91 -8.31
N PRO A 140 0.28 15.91 -8.46
CA PRO A 140 -0.75 16.20 -7.46
C PRO A 140 -1.66 14.98 -7.28
N ASP A 141 -1.99 14.65 -6.04
CA ASP A 141 -2.92 13.56 -5.76
C ASP A 141 -4.31 13.95 -6.31
N ARG A 142 -4.82 13.14 -7.23
CA ARG A 142 -6.18 13.29 -7.78
C ARG A 142 -7.26 13.22 -6.68
N PHE A 143 -6.91 12.69 -5.51
CA PHE A 143 -7.75 12.60 -4.32
C PHE A 143 -7.37 13.61 -3.22
N ASP A 144 -6.58 14.65 -3.53
CA ASP A 144 -6.22 15.66 -2.54
C ASP A 144 -7.42 16.54 -2.14
N ASP A 145 -8.00 16.26 -0.98
CA ASP A 145 -9.06 17.06 -0.35
C ASP A 145 -8.52 18.37 0.25
N PHE A 146 -7.19 18.54 0.31
CA PHE A 146 -6.51 19.72 0.86
C PHE A 146 -6.12 20.75 -0.22
N ARG A 147 -6.76 20.75 -1.39
CA ARG A 147 -6.65 21.84 -2.38
C ARG A 147 -6.88 23.23 -1.78
N LEU A 148 -7.66 23.34 -0.70
CA LEU A 148 -7.86 24.61 0.01
C LEU A 148 -6.59 25.11 0.71
N LEU A 149 -5.64 24.23 1.05
CA LEU A 149 -4.34 24.60 1.61
C LEU A 149 -3.37 25.14 0.54
N THR A 150 -3.60 24.83 -0.74
CA THR A 150 -2.78 25.38 -1.84
C THR A 150 -3.19 26.79 -2.25
N GLY A 151 -4.35 27.28 -1.75
CA GLY A 151 -4.88 28.59 -2.10
C GLY A 151 -5.38 28.71 -3.54
N ILE A 152 -5.50 27.60 -4.27
CA ILE A 152 -6.00 27.55 -5.65
C ILE A 152 -7.51 27.30 -5.61
N ASP A 153 -8.30 28.26 -6.08
CA ASP A 153 -9.74 28.10 -6.30
C ASP A 153 -9.95 27.16 -7.51
N PRO A 154 -10.65 26.02 -7.36
CA PRO A 154 -10.91 25.10 -8.47
C PRO A 154 -11.82 25.70 -9.57
N ALA A 155 -12.29 26.94 -9.44
CA ALA A 155 -13.11 27.65 -10.42
C ALA A 155 -12.33 28.55 -11.40
N GLN A 156 -10.98 28.49 -11.46
CA GLN A 156 -10.17 29.21 -12.44
C GLN A 156 -9.38 28.29 -13.39
#